data_AF-A0A8A2VE64-F1
#
_entry.id   AF-A0A8A2VE64-F1
#
_cell.length_a   1.000
_cell.length_b   1.000
_cell.length_c   1.000
_cell.angle_alpha   90.00
_cell.angle_beta   90.00
_cell.angle_gamma   90.00
#
_symmetry.space_group_name_H-M   'P 1'
#
loop_
_entity.id
_entity.type
_entity.pdbx_description
1 polymer ?
#
loop_
_entity_poly.entity_id
_entity_poly.type
_entity_poly.pdbx_seq_one_letter_code
_entity_poly.pdbx_strand_id
1 'polypeptide(L)'
;MDKETLPRWGWLLVGLFAMGIVASLLNATVIGPAGVPEQFQVITVITAMAPVLIYVGIWYDEDRQRYWEHSREHVVGDLLFIVAGAATGSAIALVAIVGVGLPRFVQDIAAMAAGFMLSWGLFWWRNTDLYREMGER
;
A
#
# COMPACT_ATOMS: atom_id res chain seq x y z
N MET A 1 7.78 -13.10 13.86
CA MET A 1 7.83 -13.52 12.45
C MET A 1 9.30 -13.71 12.17
N ASP A 2 9.73 -14.93 11.86
CA ASP A 2 11.15 -15.24 11.71
C ASP A 2 11.53 -15.04 10.24
N LYS A 3 12.59 -14.27 9.97
CA LYS A 3 13.04 -13.95 8.60
C LYS A 3 13.57 -15.20 7.89
N GLU A 4 13.95 -16.22 8.67
CA GLU A 4 14.54 -17.46 8.17
C GLU A 4 13.50 -18.45 7.65
N THR A 5 12.21 -18.28 7.98
CA THR A 5 11.16 -19.24 7.57
C THR A 5 10.85 -19.17 6.08
N LEU A 6 10.91 -17.98 5.47
CA LEU A 6 10.62 -17.74 4.06
C LEU A 6 11.52 -16.63 3.50
N PRO A 7 11.90 -16.69 2.20
CA PRO A 7 12.55 -15.57 1.54
C PRO A 7 11.62 -14.35 1.46
N ARG A 8 12.18 -13.15 1.23
CA ARG A 8 11.43 -11.87 1.10
C ARG A 8 10.17 -11.99 0.25
N TRP A 9 10.30 -12.61 -0.91
CA TRP A 9 9.18 -12.83 -1.84
C TRP A 9 8.09 -13.73 -1.26
N GLY A 10 8.45 -14.72 -0.44
CA GLY A 10 7.48 -15.60 0.22
C GLY A 10 6.56 -14.83 1.18
N TRP A 11 7.12 -13.98 2.04
CA TRP A 11 6.31 -13.15 2.93
C TRP A 11 5.54 -12.05 2.21
N LEU A 12 6.11 -11.47 1.14
CA LEU A 12 5.36 -10.57 0.26
C LEU A 12 4.13 -11.28 -0.30
N LEU A 13 4.28 -12.47 -0.88
CA LEU A 13 3.17 -13.22 -1.46
C LEU A 13 2.11 -13.57 -0.42
N VAL A 14 2.52 -14.03 0.78
CA VAL A 14 1.59 -14.33 1.88
C VAL A 14 0.81 -13.08 2.29
N GLY A 15 1.50 -11.95 2.49
CA GLY A 15 0.86 -10.70 2.88
C GLY A 15 -0.09 -10.16 1.79
N LEU A 16 0.35 -10.17 0.53
CA LEU A 16 -0.47 -9.73 -0.60
C LEU A 16 -1.70 -10.61 -0.79
N PHE A 17 -1.54 -11.93 -0.65
CA PHE A 17 -2.66 -12.87 -0.72
C PHE A 17 -3.67 -12.63 0.41
N ALA A 18 -3.19 -12.50 1.65
CA ALA A 18 -4.04 -12.19 2.79
C ALA A 18 -4.80 -10.87 2.59
N MET A 19 -4.13 -9.82 2.12
CA MET A 19 -4.77 -8.53 1.82
C MET A 19 -5.71 -8.59 0.63
N GLY A 20 -5.45 -9.45 -0.36
CA GLY A 20 -6.38 -9.72 -1.44
C GLY A 20 -7.69 -10.33 -0.95
N ILE A 21 -7.62 -11.28 0.00
CA ILE A 21 -8.82 -11.85 0.65
C ILE A 21 -9.57 -10.76 1.42
N VAL A 22 -8.87 -9.96 2.23
CA VAL A 22 -9.48 -8.88 3.01
C VAL A 22 -10.15 -7.86 2.10
N ALA A 23 -9.47 -7.41 1.04
CA ALA A 23 -10.03 -6.47 0.08
C ALA A 23 -11.25 -7.05 -0.65
N SER A 24 -11.19 -8.33 -1.03
CA SER A 24 -12.32 -9.02 -1.66
C SER A 24 -13.53 -9.11 -0.72
N LEU A 25 -13.29 -9.43 0.56
CA LEU A 25 -14.34 -9.48 1.57
C LEU A 25 -14.94 -8.11 1.82
N LEU A 26 -14.13 -7.06 1.95
CA LEU A 26 -14.61 -5.68 2.08
C LEU A 26 -15.41 -5.25 0.86
N ASN A 27 -14.95 -5.60 -0.34
CA ASN A 27 -15.66 -5.30 -1.57
C ASN A 27 -17.03 -5.99 -1.61
N ALA A 28 -17.09 -7.26 -1.20
CA ALA A 28 -18.34 -8.03 -1.20
C ALA A 28 -19.33 -7.61 -0.10
N THR A 29 -18.82 -7.27 1.10
CA THR A 29 -19.67 -7.05 2.29
C THR A 29 -19.95 -5.59 2.60
N VAL A 30 -19.12 -4.66 2.11
CA VAL A 30 -19.23 -3.23 2.42
C VAL A 30 -19.41 -2.41 1.14
N ILE A 31 -18.47 -2.50 0.19
CA ILE A 31 -18.41 -1.58 -0.96
C ILE A 31 -19.52 -1.88 -1.99
N GLY A 32 -19.74 -3.16 -2.32
CA GLY A 32 -20.80 -3.60 -3.21
C GLY A 32 -22.19 -3.24 -2.70
N PRO A 33 -22.55 -3.61 -1.46
CA PRO A 33 -23.84 -3.22 -0.85
C PRO A 33 -24.04 -1.70 -0.74
N ALA A 34 -22.97 -0.91 -0.65
CA ALA A 34 -23.04 0.56 -0.64
C ALA A 34 -23.34 1.17 -2.02
N GLY A 35 -23.46 0.38 -3.08
CA GLY A 35 -23.77 0.85 -4.44
C GLY A 35 -22.58 1.48 -5.16
N VAL A 36 -21.35 1.24 -4.68
CA VAL A 36 -20.14 1.77 -5.29
C VAL A 36 -19.84 0.99 -6.59
N PRO A 37 -19.60 1.67 -7.73
CA PRO A 37 -19.31 1.00 -8.99
C PRO A 37 -18.07 0.11 -8.94
N GLU A 38 -18.08 -1.01 -9.65
CA GLU A 38 -17.01 -2.01 -9.65
C GLU A 38 -15.62 -1.45 -10.00
N GLN A 39 -15.56 -0.42 -10.83
CA GLN A 39 -14.31 0.25 -11.21
C GLN A 39 -13.56 0.83 -9.99
N PHE A 40 -14.25 1.19 -8.91
CA PHE A 40 -13.63 1.72 -7.70
C PHE A 40 -13.17 0.63 -6.72
N GLN A 41 -13.58 -0.62 -6.92
CA GLN A 41 -13.20 -1.74 -6.03
C GLN A 41 -11.69 -2.01 -6.04
N VAL A 42 -10.98 -1.61 -7.10
CA VAL A 42 -9.52 -1.69 -7.18
C VAL A 42 -8.84 -0.83 -6.12
N ILE A 43 -9.46 0.28 -5.70
CA ILE A 43 -8.94 1.18 -4.67
C ILE A 43 -8.78 0.43 -3.36
N THR A 44 -9.76 -0.39 -2.98
CA THR A 44 -9.74 -1.20 -1.76
C THR A 44 -8.59 -2.22 -1.78
N VAL A 45 -8.35 -2.82 -2.95
CA VAL A 45 -7.23 -3.76 -3.16
C VAL A 45 -5.89 -3.05 -2.96
N ILE A 46 -5.68 -1.91 -3.63
CA ILE A 46 -4.44 -1.13 -3.54
C ILE A 46 -4.19 -0.66 -2.11
N THR A 47 -5.24 -0.14 -1.47
CA THR A 47 -5.20 0.37 -0.10
C THR A 47 -4.80 -0.72 0.90
N ALA A 48 -5.30 -1.95 0.71
CA ALA A 48 -4.94 -3.09 1.55
C ALA A 48 -3.52 -3.60 1.26
N MET A 49 -3.08 -3.60 0.00
CA MET A 49 -1.77 -4.14 -0.40
C MET A 49 -0.59 -3.18 -0.11
N ALA A 50 -0.81 -1.87 -0.12
CA ALA A 50 0.25 -0.88 0.06
C ALA A 50 1.03 -1.05 1.38
N PRO A 51 0.39 -1.23 2.57
CA PRO A 51 1.11 -1.51 3.81
C PRO A 51 2.03 -2.73 3.73
N VAL A 52 1.60 -3.80 3.06
CA VAL A 52 2.40 -5.02 2.91
C VAL A 52 3.66 -4.73 2.12
N LEU A 53 3.54 -4.06 0.98
CA LEU A 53 4.68 -3.73 0.13
C LEU A 53 5.71 -2.86 0.87
N ILE A 54 5.23 -1.88 1.62
CA ILE A 54 6.08 -0.93 2.35
C ILE A 54 6.74 -1.64 3.54
N TYR A 55 5.95 -2.25 4.42
CA TYR A 55 6.48 -2.84 5.66
C TYR A 55 7.31 -4.07 5.44
N VAL A 56 6.96 -4.95 4.50
CA VAL A 56 7.84 -6.09 4.18
C VAL A 56 9.14 -5.60 3.52
N GLY A 57 9.09 -4.51 2.74
CA GLY A 57 10.29 -3.86 2.22
C GLY A 57 11.24 -3.40 3.32
N ILE A 58 10.72 -2.66 4.30
CA ILE A 58 11.50 -2.17 5.45
C ILE A 58 11.99 -3.31 6.33
N TRP A 59 11.15 -4.31 6.57
CA TRP A 59 11.50 -5.44 7.42
C TRP A 59 12.66 -6.26 6.86
N TYR A 60 12.79 -6.38 5.53
CA TYR A 60 13.90 -7.07 4.88
C TYR A 60 15.15 -6.20 4.66
N ASP A 61 15.01 -4.89 4.69
CA ASP A 61 16.12 -3.96 4.52
C ASP A 61 16.90 -3.82 5.84
N GLU A 62 18.14 -4.33 5.88
CA GLU A 62 18.98 -4.32 7.08
C GLU A 62 19.27 -2.91 7.59
N ASP A 63 19.48 -1.96 6.68
CA ASP A 63 19.78 -0.58 7.04
C ASP A 63 18.56 0.12 7.67
N ARG A 64 17.35 -0.38 7.40
CA ARG A 64 16.08 0.21 7.86
C ARG A 64 15.40 -0.53 9.00
N GLN A 65 16.03 -1.57 9.55
CA GLN A 65 15.45 -2.35 10.66
C GLN A 65 15.15 -1.50 11.90
N ARG A 66 15.92 -0.42 12.12
CA ARG A 66 15.69 0.54 13.21
C ARG A 66 14.29 1.19 13.19
N TYR A 67 13.59 1.15 12.05
CA TYR A 67 12.17 1.52 12.00
C TYR A 67 11.35 0.81 13.07
N TRP A 68 11.61 -0.48 13.30
CA TRP A 68 10.82 -1.30 14.23
C TRP A 68 11.10 -1.01 15.70
N GLU A 69 12.05 -0.12 16.01
CA GLU A 69 12.31 0.40 17.37
C GLU A 69 11.37 1.56 17.73
N HIS A 70 10.64 2.11 16.75
CA HIS A 70 9.65 3.17 16.99
C HIS A 70 8.48 2.70 17.86
N SER A 71 7.81 3.65 18.51
CA SER A 71 6.62 3.36 19.31
C SER A 71 5.47 2.83 18.44
N ARG A 72 4.58 2.05 19.05
CA ARG A 72 3.37 1.55 18.37
C ARG A 72 2.50 2.67 17.81
N GLU A 73 2.44 3.80 18.52
CA GLU A 73 1.70 4.99 18.10
C GLU A 73 2.25 5.57 16.80
N HIS A 74 3.59 5.58 16.66
CA HIS A 74 4.24 6.03 15.43
C HIS A 74 3.89 5.12 14.25
N VAL A 75 4.02 3.80 14.45
CA VAL A 75 3.70 2.78 13.41
C VAL A 75 2.23 2.84 12.98
N VAL A 76 1.30 2.94 13.94
CA VAL A 76 -0.14 3.11 13.61
C VAL A 76 -0.38 4.40 12.85
N GLY A 77 0.30 5.48 13.25
CA GLY A 77 0.24 6.73 12.50
C GLY A 77 0.73 6.54 11.06
N ASP A 78 1.87 5.89 10.84
CA ASP A 78 2.37 5.64 9.48
C ASP A 78 1.39 4.81 8.66
N LEU A 79 0.78 3.79 9.27
CA LEU A 79 -0.24 2.97 8.61
C LEU A 79 -1.41 3.83 8.12
N LEU A 80 -1.86 4.80 8.92
CA LEU A 80 -2.92 5.73 8.49
C LEU A 80 -2.48 6.59 7.29
N PHE A 81 -1.24 7.09 7.28
CA PHE A 81 -0.72 7.86 6.14
C PHE A 81 -0.58 7.00 4.88
N ILE A 82 -0.12 5.76 5.04
CA ILE A 82 -0.02 4.77 3.95
C ILE A 82 -1.41 4.51 3.36
N VAL A 83 -2.37 4.14 4.21
CA VAL A 83 -3.75 3.83 3.79
C VAL A 83 -4.41 5.04 3.15
N ALA A 84 -4.29 6.23 3.75
CA ALA A 84 -4.85 7.46 3.21
C ALA A 84 -4.21 7.85 1.87
N GLY A 85 -2.89 7.72 1.76
CA GLY A 85 -2.15 7.99 0.53
C GLY A 85 -2.54 7.04 -0.60
N ALA A 86 -2.64 5.74 -0.30
CA ALA A 86 -3.07 4.73 -1.25
C ALA A 86 -4.49 5.00 -1.76
N ALA A 87 -5.44 5.17 -0.84
CA ALA A 87 -6.83 5.45 -1.20
C ALA A 87 -6.97 6.74 -2.01
N THR A 88 -6.34 7.83 -1.56
CA THR A 88 -6.42 9.14 -2.21
C THR A 88 -5.74 9.13 -3.58
N GLY A 89 -4.53 8.58 -3.68
CA GLY A 89 -3.76 8.55 -4.93
C GLY A 89 -4.44 7.70 -6.00
N SER A 90 -4.97 6.53 -5.62
CA SER A 90 -5.75 5.69 -6.52
C SER A 90 -7.05 6.35 -6.96
N ALA A 91 -7.77 7.01 -6.03
CA ALA A 91 -9.01 7.70 -6.35
C ALA A 91 -8.78 8.86 -7.35
N ILE A 92 -7.77 9.70 -7.11
CA ILE A 92 -7.42 10.82 -8.00
C ILE A 92 -7.10 10.30 -9.40
N ALA A 93 -6.23 9.29 -9.50
CA ALA A 93 -5.84 8.74 -10.79
C ALA A 93 -7.02 8.11 -11.53
N LEU A 94 -7.86 7.34 -10.83
CA LEU A 94 -9.00 6.69 -11.45
C LEU A 94 -10.03 7.72 -11.93
N VAL A 95 -10.36 8.73 -11.11
CA VAL A 95 -11.28 9.81 -11.52
C VAL A 95 -10.75 10.56 -12.74
N ALA A 96 -9.45 10.78 -12.84
CA ALA A 96 -8.84 11.48 -13.97
C ALA A 96 -8.95 10.69 -15.30
N ILE A 97 -9.05 9.35 -15.25
CA ILE A 97 -8.95 8.51 -16.45
C ILE A 97 -10.21 7.69 -16.78
N VAL A 98 -11.18 7.60 -15.86
CA VAL A 98 -12.37 6.74 -15.99
C VAL A 98 -13.26 7.07 -17.20
N GLY A 99 -13.14 8.28 -17.77
CA GLY A 99 -13.87 8.72 -18.96
C GLY A 99 -13.09 8.68 -20.28
N VAL A 100 -11.80 8.29 -20.26
CA VAL A 100 -10.89 8.43 -21.41
C VAL A 100 -11.02 7.26 -22.41
N GLY A 101 -11.85 6.25 -22.10
CA GLY A 101 -12.03 5.07 -22.97
C GLY A 101 -10.83 4.10 -22.95
N LEU A 102 -9.94 4.23 -21.96
CA LEU A 102 -8.82 3.31 -21.78
C LEU A 102 -9.30 1.91 -21.37
N PRO A 103 -8.60 0.84 -21.76
CA PRO A 103 -8.88 -0.50 -21.25
C PRO A 103 -8.82 -0.54 -19.72
N ARG A 104 -9.74 -1.27 -19.07
CA ARG A 104 -9.84 -1.37 -17.60
C ARG A 104 -8.51 -1.71 -16.93
N PHE A 105 -7.74 -2.64 -17.51
CA PHE A 105 -6.44 -3.03 -16.96
C PHE A 105 -5.44 -1.86 -16.90
N VAL A 106 -5.47 -0.94 -17.88
CA VAL A 106 -4.59 0.24 -17.88
C VAL A 106 -5.01 1.21 -16.77
N GLN A 107 -6.33 1.37 -16.59
CA GLN A 107 -6.86 2.22 -15.53
C GLN A 107 -6.48 1.69 -14.15
N ASP A 108 -6.62 0.37 -13.95
CA ASP A 108 -6.25 -0.31 -12.72
C ASP A 108 -4.75 -0.15 -12.43
N ILE A 109 -3.88 -0.40 -13.41
CA ILE A 109 -2.42 -0.22 -13.26
C ILE A 109 -2.08 1.23 -12.90
N ALA A 110 -2.70 2.20 -13.56
CA ALA A 110 -2.46 3.62 -13.28
C ALA A 110 -2.91 4.01 -11.86
N ALA A 111 -4.08 3.53 -11.43
CA ALA A 111 -4.58 3.74 -10.06
C ALA A 111 -3.69 3.05 -9.02
N MET A 112 -3.21 1.83 -9.30
CA MET A 112 -2.26 1.11 -8.46
C MET A 112 -0.96 1.89 -8.29
N ALA A 113 -0.37 2.34 -9.41
CA ALA A 113 0.87 3.10 -9.40
C ALA A 113 0.71 4.42 -8.63
N ALA A 114 -0.34 5.20 -8.91
CA ALA A 114 -0.57 6.48 -8.26
C ALA A 114 -0.84 6.34 -6.75
N GLY A 115 -1.67 5.37 -6.35
CA GLY A 115 -1.94 5.09 -4.94
C GLY A 115 -0.69 4.66 -4.20
N PHE A 116 0.04 3.70 -4.76
CA PHE A 116 1.29 3.24 -4.14
C PHE A 116 2.33 4.35 -4.06
N MET A 117 2.53 5.15 -5.11
CA MET A 117 3.49 6.26 -5.12
C MET A 117 3.13 7.32 -4.07
N LEU A 118 1.86 7.70 -3.94
CA LEU A 118 1.45 8.68 -2.94
C LEU A 118 1.59 8.12 -1.52
N SER A 119 1.17 6.87 -1.30
CA SER A 119 1.36 6.16 -0.03
C SER A 119 2.84 6.11 0.37
N TRP A 120 3.71 5.72 -0.56
CA TRP A 120 5.15 5.66 -0.36
C TRP A 120 5.74 7.04 -0.08
N GLY A 121 5.35 8.06 -0.85
CA GLY A 121 5.79 9.43 -0.67
C GLY A 121 5.42 10.00 0.69
N LEU A 122 4.20 9.75 1.17
CA LEU A 122 3.76 10.15 2.51
C LEU A 122 4.52 9.41 3.62
N PHE A 123 4.73 8.11 3.46
CA PHE A 123 5.54 7.32 4.39
C PHE A 123 6.98 7.84 4.46
N TRP A 124 7.60 8.07 3.30
CA TRP A 124 8.95 8.60 3.15
C TRP A 124 9.08 9.98 3.78
N TRP A 125 8.14 10.90 3.49
CA TRP A 125 8.15 12.25 4.03
C TRP A 125 8.04 12.29 5.55
N ARG A 126 7.29 11.35 6.14
CA ARG A 126 7.14 11.25 7.60
C ARG A 126 8.35 10.62 8.29
N ASN A 127 9.13 9.80 7.58
CA ASN A 127 10.24 9.02 8.14
C ASN A 127 11.57 9.37 7.44
N THR A 128 11.84 10.66 7.20
CA THR A 128 13.02 11.10 6.44
C THR A 128 14.35 10.69 7.07
N ASP A 129 14.38 10.52 8.38
CA ASP A 129 15.51 10.02 9.16
C ASP A 129 15.94 8.62 8.70
N LEU A 130 14.99 7.71 8.41
CA LEU A 130 15.28 6.39 7.85
C LEU A 130 15.99 6.43 6.50
N TYR A 131 15.83 7.52 5.75
CA TYR A 131 16.35 7.66 4.39
C TYR A 131 17.58 8.57 4.29
N ARG A 132 17.84 9.40 5.30
CA ARG A 132 18.93 10.39 5.30
C ARG A 132 20.30 9.75 5.54
N GLU A 133 20.37 8.69 6.35
CA GLU A 133 21.63 8.01 6.69
C GLU A 133 22.28 7.25 5.52
N MET A 134 21.54 7.01 4.42
CA MET A 134 22.09 6.41 3.20
C MET A 134 22.94 7.39 2.36
N GLY A 135 22.86 8.70 2.63
CA GLY A 135 23.61 9.72 1.89
C GLY A 135 24.98 10.09 2.46
N GLU A 136 25.33 9.56 3.64
CA GLU A 136 26.58 9.87 4.35
C GLU A 136 27.60 8.69 4.35
N ARG A 137 27.34 7.66 3.54
CA ARG A 137 28.31 6.59 3.20
C ARG A 137 28.70 6.68 1.73
#